data_AF-A0A927T7F9-F1
#
_entry.id   AF-A0A927T7F9-F1
#
_cell.length_a   1.000
_cell.length_b   1.000
_cell.length_c   1.000
_cell.angle_alpha   90.00
_cell.angle_beta   90.00
_cell.angle_gamma   90.00
#
_symmetry.space_group_name_H-M   'P 1'
#
loop_
_entity.id
_entity.type
_entity.pdbx_description
1 polymer ?
#
loop_
_entity_poly.entity_id
_entity_poly.type
_entity_poly.pdbx_seq_one_letter_code
_entity_poly.pdbx_strand_id
1 'polypeptide(L)'
;MESTNTGCKLCLLRENNSKKKEYELIQRALAAMNEQEKASSETYEKRLEACKSCESFVEGTCLKCGCYVELRAAGKAAHCPKKNGPW
;
A
#
# COMPACT_ATOMS: atom_id res chain seq x y z
N MET A 1 30.72 11.37 -1.76
CA MET A 1 29.73 10.54 -1.06
C MET A 1 28.37 11.09 -1.42
N GLU A 2 27.76 10.59 -2.50
CA GLU A 2 26.39 10.96 -2.84
C GLU A 2 25.71 9.69 -3.34
N SER A 3 25.22 8.91 -2.38
CA SER A 3 24.23 7.88 -2.65
C SER A 3 22.96 8.61 -3.06
N THR A 4 22.81 8.91 -4.34
CA THR A 4 21.51 9.29 -4.92
C THR A 4 20.60 8.09 -4.73
N ASN A 5 19.95 8.00 -3.58
CA ASN A 5 18.87 7.08 -3.32
C ASN A 5 17.69 7.55 -4.16
N THR A 6 17.74 7.22 -5.45
CA THR A 6 16.60 7.30 -6.34
C THR A 6 15.61 6.30 -5.79
N GLY A 7 14.73 6.76 -4.89
CA GLY A 7 13.84 5.93 -4.10
C GLY A 7 13.22 4.85 -4.96
N CYS A 8 13.32 3.60 -4.50
CA CYS A 8 12.83 2.46 -5.26
C CYS A 8 11.36 2.70 -5.63
N LYS A 9 11.09 2.71 -6.95
CA LYS A 9 9.74 2.90 -7.48
C LYS A 9 8.80 1.74 -7.15
N LEU A 10 9.31 0.68 -6.52
CA LEU A 10 8.57 -0.51 -6.10
C LEU A 10 8.55 -0.68 -4.58
N CYS A 11 8.88 0.37 -3.80
CA CYS A 11 8.74 0.32 -2.35
C CYS A 11 7.35 0.79 -1.90
N LEU A 12 6.91 0.27 -0.74
CA LEU A 12 5.77 0.83 0.00
C LEU A 12 6.08 2.24 0.48
N LEU A 13 5.07 3.02 0.86
CA LEU A 13 5.31 4.37 1.40
C LEU A 13 5.97 4.29 2.78
N ARG A 14 5.67 3.24 3.57
CA ARG A 14 6.41 2.97 4.81
C ARG A 14 7.91 2.70 4.61
N GLU A 15 8.30 2.29 3.41
CA GLU A 15 9.69 1.93 3.04
C GLU A 15 10.37 3.06 2.24
N ASN A 16 9.63 4.08 1.81
CA ASN A 16 10.13 5.17 0.97
C ASN A 16 9.85 6.54 1.60
N ASN A 17 10.92 7.25 2.00
CA ASN A 17 10.83 8.58 2.60
C ASN A 17 10.56 9.72 1.60
N SER A 18 10.55 9.47 0.29
CA SER A 18 10.31 10.50 -0.72
C SER A 18 8.88 11.07 -0.68
N LYS A 19 7.91 10.33 -0.11
CA LYS A 19 6.48 10.72 -0.02
C LYS A 19 5.98 10.74 1.43
N LYS A 20 6.74 11.40 2.31
CA LYS A 20 6.48 11.41 3.76
C LYS A 20 5.10 11.98 4.12
N LYS A 21 4.64 13.02 3.43
CA LYS A 21 3.33 13.65 3.72
C LYS A 21 2.17 12.71 3.38
N GLU A 22 2.27 12.01 2.26
CA GLU A 22 1.32 11.00 1.80
C GLU A 22 1.29 9.82 2.77
N TYR A 23 2.47 9.35 3.18
CA TYR A 23 2.58 8.32 4.20
C TYR A 23 1.88 8.71 5.50
N GLU A 24 2.15 9.91 6.04
CA GLU A 24 1.48 10.39 7.25
C GLU A 24 -0.05 10.49 7.09
N LEU A 25 -0.53 10.94 5.93
CA LEU A 25 -1.97 11.00 5.65
C LEU A 25 -2.61 9.61 5.68
N ILE A 26 -1.96 8.62 5.07
CA ILE A 26 -2.44 7.23 5.05
C ILE A 26 -2.42 6.65 6.45
N GLN A 27 -1.35 6.88 7.23
CA GLN A 27 -1.30 6.40 8.61
C GLN A 27 -2.42 7.01 9.47
N ARG A 28 -2.75 8.29 9.29
CA ARG A 28 -3.91 8.91 9.95
C ARG A 28 -5.23 8.27 9.51
N ALA A 29 -5.40 8.01 8.21
CA ALA A 29 -6.59 7.34 7.68
C ALA A 29 -6.74 5.91 8.24
N LEU A 30 -5.65 5.15 8.28
CA LEU A 30 -5.60 3.81 8.87
C LEU A 30 -5.93 3.85 10.37
N ALA A 31 -5.39 4.82 11.11
CA ALA A 31 -5.69 4.99 12.54
C ALA A 31 -7.16 5.32 12.79
N ALA A 32 -7.78 6.10 11.90
CA ALA A 32 -9.18 6.49 11.99
C ALA A 32 -10.18 5.40 11.56
N MET A 33 -9.75 4.34 10.87
CA MET A 33 -10.62 3.23 10.50
C MET A 33 -11.08 2.44 11.72
N ASN A 34 -12.33 1.95 11.69
CA ASN A 34 -12.84 1.09 12.75
C ASN A 34 -12.19 -0.30 12.69
N GLU A 35 -11.89 -0.90 13.84
CA GLU A 35 -11.27 -2.23 13.93
C GLU A 35 -12.10 -3.32 13.25
N GLN A 36 -13.44 -3.20 13.24
CA GLN A 36 -14.34 -4.15 12.57
C GLN A 36 -14.23 -4.11 11.04
N GLU A 37 -13.85 -2.95 10.51
CA GLU A 37 -13.67 -2.69 9.08
C GLU A 37 -12.23 -2.93 8.63
N LYS A 38 -11.29 -3.10 9.57
CA LYS A 38 -9.90 -3.40 9.29
C LYS A 38 -9.69 -4.89 9.02
N ALA A 39 -8.86 -5.18 8.04
CA ALA A 39 -8.30 -6.50 7.83
C ALA A 39 -7.39 -6.88 9.00
N SER A 40 -7.28 -8.18 9.28
CA SER A 40 -6.28 -8.65 10.26
C SER A 40 -4.87 -8.29 9.79
N SER A 41 -3.93 -8.14 10.73
CA SER A 41 -2.52 -7.86 10.41
C SER A 41 -1.94 -8.89 9.43
N GLU A 42 -2.27 -10.18 9.60
CA GLU A 42 -1.84 -11.24 8.69
C GLU A 42 -2.40 -11.05 7.27
N THR A 43 -3.68 -10.72 7.15
CA THR A 43 -4.31 -10.47 5.84
C THR A 43 -3.71 -9.23 5.19
N TYR A 44 -3.51 -8.17 5.98
CA TYR A 44 -2.92 -6.92 5.54
C TYR A 44 -1.53 -7.14 4.93
N GLU A 45 -0.63 -7.80 5.66
CA GLU A 45 0.73 -8.06 5.17
C GLU A 45 0.73 -8.98 3.94
N LYS A 46 -0.11 -10.04 3.91
CA LYS A 46 -0.25 -10.90 2.71
C LYS A 46 -0.66 -10.10 1.46
N ARG A 47 -1.59 -9.15 1.61
CA ARG A 47 -2.05 -8.28 0.51
C ARG A 47 -0.94 -7.33 0.04
N LEU A 48 -0.15 -6.79 0.97
CA LEU A 48 0.99 -5.93 0.64
C LEU A 48 2.08 -6.67 -0.11
N GLU A 49 2.43 -7.89 0.32
CA GLU A 49 3.42 -8.72 -0.37
C GLU A 49 2.96 -9.09 -1.79
N ALA A 50 1.66 -9.36 -1.98
CA ALA A 50 1.09 -9.54 -3.31
C ALA A 50 1.18 -8.26 -4.17
N CYS A 51 1.04 -7.07 -3.57
CA CYS A 51 1.21 -5.80 -4.28
C CYS A 51 2.68 -5.51 -4.62
N LYS A 52 3.64 -5.86 -3.75
CA LYS A 52 5.07 -5.64 -4.01
C LYS A 52 5.58 -6.40 -5.24
N SER A 53 5.02 -7.58 -5.52
CA SER A 53 5.32 -8.38 -6.71
C SER A 53 4.45 -8.03 -7.93
N CYS A 54 3.54 -7.06 -7.81
CA CYS A 54 2.61 -6.70 -8.87
C CYS A 54 3.23 -5.76 -9.91
N GLU A 55 3.09 -6.11 -11.19
CA GLU A 55 3.49 -5.27 -12.34
C GLU A 55 2.88 -3.85 -12.34
N SER A 56 1.74 -3.69 -11.68
CA SER A 56 0.98 -2.43 -11.62
C SER A 56 1.21 -1.67 -10.33
N PHE A 57 2.22 -2.02 -9.55
CA PHE A 57 2.58 -1.33 -8.31
C PHE A 57 3.71 -0.33 -8.56
N VAL A 58 3.48 0.94 -8.24
CA VAL A 58 4.49 2.00 -8.36
C VAL A 58 4.36 2.96 -7.19
N GLU A 59 5.44 3.13 -6.44
CA GLU A 59 5.61 4.09 -5.34
C GLU A 59 4.42 4.08 -4.36
N GLY A 60 4.09 2.90 -3.82
CA GLY A 60 2.97 2.77 -2.89
C GLY A 60 1.58 2.78 -3.52
N THR A 61 1.48 2.99 -4.84
CA THR A 61 0.20 3.19 -5.55
C THR A 61 -0.08 2.04 -6.50
N CYS A 62 -1.34 1.60 -6.55
CA CYS A 62 -1.80 0.64 -7.54
C CYS A 62 -2.24 1.37 -8.82
N LEU A 63 -1.56 1.16 -9.93
CA LEU A 63 -1.89 1.77 -11.23
C LEU A 63 -3.22 1.27 -11.83
N LYS A 64 -3.81 0.19 -11.30
CA LYS A 64 -5.12 -0.29 -11.77
C LYS A 64 -6.30 0.48 -11.17
N CYS A 65 -6.18 0.98 -9.94
CA CYS A 65 -7.25 1.72 -9.27
C CYS A 65 -6.87 3.14 -8.84
N GLY A 66 -5.59 3.51 -8.91
CA GLY A 66 -5.09 4.81 -8.46
C GLY A 66 -5.00 4.98 -6.94
N CYS A 67 -5.33 3.96 -6.14
CA CYS A 67 -5.27 4.05 -4.69
C CYS A 67 -3.91 3.62 -4.14
N TYR A 68 -3.58 4.13 -2.95
CA TYR A 68 -2.48 3.60 -2.16
C TYR A 68 -2.78 2.18 -1.68
N VAL A 69 -1.83 1.26 -1.92
CA VAL A 69 -2.02 -0.16 -1.59
C VAL A 69 -2.15 -0.37 -0.08
N GLU A 70 -1.42 0.40 0.72
CA GLU A 70 -1.47 0.37 2.19
C GLU A 70 -2.84 0.78 2.72
N LEU A 71 -3.51 1.76 2.10
CA LEU A 71 -4.86 2.12 2.50
C LEU A 71 -5.88 1.06 2.07
N ARG A 72 -5.80 0.59 0.82
CA ARG A 72 -6.76 -0.37 0.27
C ARG A 72 -6.65 -1.75 0.94
N ALA A 73 -5.43 -2.23 1.19
CA ALA A 73 -5.20 -3.53 1.79
C ALA A 73 -5.73 -3.61 3.23
N ALA A 74 -5.81 -2.48 3.94
CA ALA A 74 -6.34 -2.42 5.29
C ALA A 74 -7.86 -2.59 5.37
N GLY A 75 -8.60 -2.35 4.29
CA GLY A 75 -10.05 -2.56 4.28
C GLY A 75 -10.41 -4.04 4.26
N LYS A 76 -11.14 -4.52 5.27
CA LYS A 76 -11.60 -5.92 5.36
C LYS A 76 -12.44 -6.33 4.15
N ALA A 77 -13.37 -5.47 3.74
CA ALA A 77 -14.24 -5.67 2.58
C ALA A 77 -13.56 -5.34 1.23
N ALA A 78 -12.34 -4.78 1.26
CA ALA A 78 -11.64 -4.41 0.04
C ALA A 78 -10.99 -5.64 -0.63
N HIS A 79 -10.95 -5.62 -1.95
CA HIS A 79 -10.31 -6.63 -2.80
C HIS A 79 -9.39 -5.98 -3.83
N CYS A 80 -8.53 -6.78 -4.45
CA CYS A 80 -7.67 -6.36 -5.54
C CYS A 80 -8.54 -5.87 -6.72
N PRO A 81 -8.23 -4.71 -7.33
CA PRO A 81 -8.98 -4.20 -8.48
C PRO A 81 -8.70 -4.97 -9.78
N LYS A 82 -7.65 -5.80 -9.85
CA LYS A 82 -7.38 -6.66 -11.01
C LYS A 82 -8.46 -7.74 -11.08
N LYS A 83 -9.00 -8.01 -12.27
CA LYS A 83 -9.89 -9.16 -12.50
C LYS A 83 -9.16 -10.45 -12.11
N ASN A 84 -9.75 -11.24 -11.22
CA ASN A 84 -9.10 -12.41 -10.60
C ASN A 84 -7.76 -12.06 -9.92
N GLY A 85 -7.75 -10.94 -9.19
CA GLY A 85 -6.59 -10.48 -8.44
C GLY A 85 -6.20 -11.44 -7.31
N PRO A 86 -4.97 -11.32 -6.79
CA PRO A 86 -4.41 -12.24 -5.81
C PRO A 86 -5.05 -12.16 -4.40
N TRP A 87 -5.99 -11.24 -4.18
CA TRP A 87 -6.69 -11.02 -2.91
C TRP A 87 -7.95 -10.17 -3.05
#